data_AF-A0A7J2R682-F1
#
_entry.id   AF-A0A7J2R682-F1
#
_cell.length_a   1.000
_cell.length_b   1.000
_cell.length_c   1.000
_cell.angle_alpha   90.00
_cell.angle_beta   90.00
_cell.angle_gamma   90.00
#
_symmetry.space_group_name_H-M   'P 1'
#
loop_
_entity.id
_entity.type
_entity.pdbx_description
1 polymer ?
#
loop_
_entity_poly.entity_id
_entity_poly.type
_entity_poly.pdbx_seq_one_letter_code
_entity_poly.pdbx_strand_id
1 'polypeptide(L)'
;MTLEQSEETLLEKTREEERAYNWLDAVKLYKQAVNFYMDKKLLEKAAENNKNLGYAHSRAVDTVDTAEEYINQIKCAVEAYKEATNLFKQLGNRSIELECEAEMFFTSGFLATSDAGGQKAYRQAIKLFSESAIKLFSEYGRIVIVICRDFLDMDLRVELKNFEPPIDIILNPAFTPVTADFKAAHFDARRSIYAYSFFANIGEFGESLIYTPEKDRTERIIPAKKEDIIYKDINLFKLRSERKKWEKEQTKERLFIQSTR
;
A
#
# COMPACT_ATOMS: atom_id res chain seq x y z
N MET A 1 -23.85 -15.04 -27.86
CA MET A 1 -23.31 -14.37 -26.68
C MET A 1 -22.32 -13.33 -27.19
N THR A 2 -22.53 -12.05 -26.90
CA THR A 2 -21.61 -11.00 -27.37
C THR A 2 -20.27 -11.10 -26.63
N LEU A 3 -19.24 -10.49 -27.21
CA LEU A 3 -17.89 -10.51 -26.67
C LEU A 3 -17.83 -9.98 -25.23
N GLU A 4 -18.57 -8.90 -24.97
CA GLU A 4 -18.72 -8.24 -23.67
C GLU A 4 -19.48 -9.13 -22.67
N GLN A 5 -20.54 -9.82 -23.10
CA GLN A 5 -21.27 -10.76 -22.24
C GLN A 5 -20.40 -11.93 -21.77
N SER A 6 -19.51 -12.43 -22.65
CA SER A 6 -18.56 -13.49 -22.29
C SER A 6 -17.47 -13.03 -21.31
N GLU A 7 -17.12 -11.74 -21.37
CA GLU A 7 -16.13 -11.11 -20.53
C GLU A 7 -16.66 -10.85 -19.11
N GLU A 8 -17.83 -10.22 -19.03
CA GLU A 8 -18.49 -9.85 -17.78
C GLU A 8 -18.84 -11.10 -16.96
N THR A 9 -19.33 -12.16 -17.63
CA THR A 9 -19.63 -13.44 -16.99
C THR A 9 -18.37 -14.12 -16.42
N LEU A 10 -17.22 -13.99 -17.08
CA LEU A 10 -15.97 -14.61 -16.61
C LEU A 10 -15.44 -13.88 -15.37
N LEU A 11 -15.38 -12.54 -15.41
CA LEU A 11 -14.90 -11.73 -14.29
C LEU A 11 -15.84 -11.74 -13.08
N GLU A 12 -17.15 -11.85 -13.30
CA GLU A 12 -18.10 -11.99 -12.21
C GLU A 12 -17.91 -13.31 -11.45
N LYS A 13 -17.77 -14.43 -12.18
CA LYS A 13 -17.42 -15.73 -11.56
C LYS A 13 -16.11 -15.68 -10.79
N THR A 14 -15.08 -15.04 -11.34
CA THR A 14 -13.79 -14.91 -10.63
C THR A 14 -13.97 -14.20 -9.29
N ARG A 15 -14.73 -13.10 -9.27
CA ARG A 15 -15.01 -12.32 -8.04
C ARG A 15 -15.88 -13.09 -7.04
N GLU A 16 -16.78 -13.96 -7.52
CA GLU A 16 -17.54 -14.87 -6.65
C GLU A 16 -16.61 -15.85 -5.93
N GLU A 17 -15.66 -16.46 -6.65
CA GLU A 17 -14.69 -17.38 -6.04
C GLU A 17 -13.76 -16.66 -5.04
N GLU A 18 -13.33 -15.43 -5.33
CA GLU A 18 -12.56 -14.62 -4.36
C GLU A 18 -13.36 -14.34 -3.07
N ARG A 19 -14.64 -13.96 -3.19
CA ARG A 19 -15.51 -13.71 -2.03
C ARG A 19 -15.77 -14.97 -1.22
N ALA A 20 -15.79 -16.12 -1.88
CA ALA A 20 -15.90 -17.43 -1.26
C ALA A 20 -14.58 -17.96 -0.69
N TYR A 21 -13.45 -17.24 -0.86
CA TYR A 21 -12.10 -17.67 -0.50
C TYR A 21 -11.62 -18.94 -1.24
N ASN A 22 -12.22 -19.23 -2.40
CA ASN A 22 -11.86 -20.36 -3.26
C ASN A 22 -10.70 -19.98 -4.19
N TRP A 23 -9.54 -19.68 -3.61
CA TRP A 23 -8.41 -19.07 -4.32
C TRP A 23 -7.88 -19.93 -5.49
N LEU A 24 -7.88 -21.26 -5.36
CA LEU A 24 -7.44 -22.16 -6.44
C LEU A 24 -8.36 -22.10 -7.68
N ASP A 25 -9.66 -21.91 -7.48
CA ASP A 25 -10.60 -21.76 -8.60
C ASP A 25 -10.55 -20.34 -9.17
N ALA A 26 -10.38 -19.32 -8.33
CA ALA A 26 -10.08 -17.96 -8.78
C ALA A 26 -8.82 -17.91 -9.67
N VAL A 27 -7.75 -18.61 -9.29
CA VAL A 27 -6.52 -18.74 -10.11
C VAL A 27 -6.82 -19.31 -11.50
N LYS A 28 -7.63 -20.38 -11.60
CA LYS A 28 -8.00 -20.98 -12.89
C LYS A 28 -8.76 -19.98 -13.76
N LEU A 29 -9.71 -19.24 -13.17
CA LEU A 29 -10.52 -18.25 -13.88
C LEU A 29 -9.69 -17.04 -14.31
N TYR A 30 -8.79 -16.52 -13.47
CA TYR A 30 -7.87 -15.46 -13.86
C TYR A 30 -6.95 -15.88 -14.99
N LYS A 31 -6.42 -17.10 -14.96
CA LYS A 31 -5.60 -17.62 -16.06
C LYS A 31 -6.38 -17.68 -17.38
N GLN A 32 -7.65 -18.08 -17.34
CA GLN A 32 -8.53 -18.04 -18.52
C GLN A 32 -8.75 -16.60 -19.00
N ALA A 33 -8.98 -15.66 -18.09
CA ALA A 33 -9.18 -14.24 -18.41
C ALA A 33 -7.93 -13.62 -19.05
N VAL A 34 -6.74 -13.86 -18.48
CA VAL A 34 -5.46 -13.41 -19.04
C VAL A 34 -5.30 -13.90 -20.48
N ASN A 35 -5.48 -15.20 -20.73
CA ASN A 35 -5.35 -15.77 -22.08
C ASN A 35 -6.34 -15.12 -23.07
N PHE A 36 -7.60 -14.98 -22.65
CA PHE A 36 -8.63 -14.35 -23.47
C PHE A 36 -8.32 -12.90 -23.85
N TYR A 37 -7.79 -12.10 -22.92
CA TYR A 37 -7.41 -10.72 -23.21
C TYR A 37 -6.14 -10.62 -24.05
N MET A 38 -5.17 -11.51 -23.82
CA MET A 38 -3.95 -11.57 -24.63
C MET A 38 -4.26 -11.93 -26.09
N ASP A 39 -5.13 -12.93 -26.33
CA ASP A 39 -5.56 -13.32 -27.68
C ASP A 39 -6.23 -12.16 -28.43
N LYS A 40 -6.91 -11.28 -27.69
CA LYS A 40 -7.59 -10.10 -28.22
C LYS A 40 -6.73 -8.85 -28.25
N LYS A 41 -5.47 -8.94 -27.82
CA LYS A 41 -4.54 -7.80 -27.71
C LYS A 41 -5.06 -6.67 -26.83
N LEU A 42 -5.90 -7.00 -25.84
CA LEU A 42 -6.40 -6.07 -24.83
C LEU A 42 -5.40 -6.00 -23.66
N LEU A 43 -4.25 -5.36 -23.92
CA LEU A 43 -3.08 -5.42 -23.03
C LEU A 43 -3.35 -4.86 -21.62
N GLU A 44 -4.15 -3.80 -21.50
CA GLU A 44 -4.49 -3.22 -20.18
C GLU A 44 -5.26 -4.21 -19.31
N LYS A 45 -6.33 -4.82 -19.86
CA LYS A 45 -7.09 -5.85 -19.15
C LYS A 45 -6.25 -7.09 -18.86
N ALA A 46 -5.37 -7.49 -19.79
CA ALA A 46 -4.44 -8.59 -19.55
C ALA A 46 -3.45 -8.28 -18.40
N ALA A 47 -2.97 -7.03 -18.31
CA ALA A 47 -2.07 -6.60 -17.24
C ALA A 47 -2.74 -6.63 -15.88
N GLU A 48 -3.95 -6.07 -15.78
CA GLU A 48 -4.77 -6.11 -14.56
C GLU A 48 -5.07 -7.54 -14.11
N ASN A 49 -5.44 -8.42 -15.05
CA ASN A 49 -5.73 -9.80 -14.72
C ASN A 49 -4.47 -10.62 -14.37
N ASN A 50 -3.29 -10.28 -14.90
CA ASN A 50 -2.03 -10.88 -14.43
C ASN A 50 -1.68 -10.41 -13.02
N LYS A 51 -1.90 -9.13 -12.68
CA LYS A 51 -1.73 -8.63 -11.30
C LYS A 51 -2.65 -9.38 -10.34
N ASN A 52 -3.93 -9.52 -10.69
CA ASN A 52 -4.90 -10.25 -9.87
C ASN A 52 -4.61 -11.76 -9.81
N LEU A 53 -4.10 -12.35 -10.88
CA LEU A 53 -3.61 -13.74 -10.89
C LEU A 53 -2.46 -13.93 -9.90
N GLY A 54 -1.52 -12.98 -9.86
CA GLY A 54 -0.44 -12.95 -8.87
C GLY A 54 -0.98 -12.91 -7.45
N TYR A 55 -1.93 -12.02 -7.19
CA TYR A 55 -2.61 -11.92 -5.90
C TYR A 55 -3.32 -13.23 -5.52
N ALA A 56 -4.10 -13.81 -6.43
CA ALA A 56 -4.84 -15.05 -6.18
C ALA A 56 -3.90 -16.22 -5.86
N HIS A 57 -2.78 -16.34 -6.58
CA HIS A 57 -1.74 -17.31 -6.25
C HIS A 57 -1.13 -17.09 -4.86
N SER A 58 -0.81 -15.83 -4.50
CA SER A 58 -0.31 -15.48 -3.17
C SER A 58 -1.29 -15.76 -2.04
N ARG A 59 -2.60 -15.81 -2.32
CA ARG A 59 -3.64 -16.21 -1.34
C ARG A 59 -3.89 -17.72 -1.32
N ALA A 60 -3.74 -18.39 -2.44
CA ALA A 60 -3.91 -19.84 -2.55
C ALA A 60 -2.89 -20.63 -1.69
N VAL A 61 -1.75 -20.02 -1.34
CA VAL A 61 -0.75 -20.64 -0.45
C VAL A 61 -1.32 -21.04 0.91
N ASP A 62 -2.33 -20.32 1.40
CA ASP A 62 -2.98 -20.61 2.69
C ASP A 62 -3.98 -21.77 2.60
N THR A 63 -4.20 -22.31 1.40
CA THR A 63 -5.23 -23.35 1.11
C THR A 63 -4.64 -24.67 0.66
N VAL A 64 -3.32 -24.76 0.50
CA VAL A 64 -2.62 -25.97 0.03
C VAL A 64 -2.03 -26.74 1.21
N ASP A 65 -2.00 -28.08 1.09
CA ASP A 65 -1.64 -28.97 2.21
C ASP A 65 -0.15 -29.35 2.23
N THR A 66 0.59 -29.07 1.15
CA THR A 66 1.99 -29.49 1.01
C THR A 66 2.94 -28.31 0.82
N ALA A 67 4.17 -28.46 1.34
CA ALA A 67 5.23 -27.49 1.15
C ALA A 67 5.61 -27.31 -0.33
N GLU A 68 5.49 -28.36 -1.14
CA GLU A 68 5.74 -28.30 -2.58
C GLU A 68 4.70 -27.43 -3.30
N GLU A 69 3.42 -27.63 -2.99
CA GLU A 69 2.34 -26.80 -3.54
C GLU A 69 2.47 -25.35 -3.07
N TYR A 70 2.81 -25.12 -1.80
CA TYR A 70 3.07 -23.78 -1.27
C TYR A 70 4.14 -23.05 -2.09
N ILE A 71 5.29 -23.69 -2.30
CA ILE A 71 6.40 -23.13 -3.09
C ILE A 71 5.97 -22.89 -4.54
N ASN A 72 5.21 -23.81 -5.13
CA ASN A 72 4.73 -23.68 -6.50
C ASN A 72 3.75 -22.50 -6.65
N GLN A 73 2.83 -22.31 -5.71
CA GLN A 73 1.91 -21.16 -5.71
C GLN A 73 2.67 -19.83 -5.61
N ILE A 74 3.66 -19.73 -4.71
CA ILE A 74 4.50 -18.53 -4.59
C ILE A 74 5.28 -18.25 -5.90
N LYS A 75 5.84 -19.28 -6.54
CA LYS A 75 6.53 -19.12 -7.84
C LYS A 75 5.58 -18.63 -8.94
N CYS A 76 4.36 -19.19 -9.00
CA CYS A 76 3.35 -18.75 -9.94
C CYS A 76 2.91 -17.30 -9.69
N ALA A 77 2.79 -16.89 -8.42
CA ALA A 77 2.51 -15.50 -8.08
C ALA A 77 3.61 -14.54 -8.59
N VAL A 78 4.88 -14.88 -8.34
CA VAL A 78 6.03 -14.10 -8.80
C VAL A 78 6.04 -13.94 -10.33
N GLU A 79 5.83 -15.03 -11.09
CA GLU A 79 5.80 -14.94 -12.55
C GLU A 79 4.58 -14.14 -13.05
N ALA A 80 3.40 -14.27 -12.43
CA ALA A 80 2.22 -13.49 -12.80
C ALA A 80 2.44 -11.97 -12.57
N TYR A 81 3.02 -11.58 -11.44
CA TYR A 81 3.38 -10.17 -11.18
C TYR A 81 4.45 -9.66 -12.14
N LYS A 82 5.42 -10.48 -12.53
CA LYS A 82 6.43 -10.15 -13.52
C LYS A 82 5.82 -9.91 -14.91
N GLU A 83 4.88 -10.75 -15.34
CA GLU A 83 4.14 -10.53 -16.58
C GLU A 83 3.28 -9.25 -16.53
N ALA A 84 2.60 -9.00 -15.41
CA ALA A 84 1.88 -7.74 -15.19
C ALA A 84 2.82 -6.53 -15.28
N THR A 85 3.99 -6.59 -14.64
CA THR A 85 5.03 -5.55 -14.67
C THR A 85 5.45 -5.25 -16.11
N ASN A 86 5.75 -6.29 -16.90
CA ASN A 86 6.13 -6.14 -18.31
C ASN A 86 5.04 -5.44 -19.14
N LEU A 87 3.78 -5.80 -18.93
CA LEU A 87 2.65 -5.19 -19.64
C LEU A 87 2.43 -3.74 -19.21
N PHE A 88 2.42 -3.43 -17.91
CA PHE A 88 2.27 -2.05 -17.43
C PHE A 88 3.42 -1.15 -17.86
N LYS A 89 4.63 -1.69 -17.97
CA LYS A 89 5.78 -0.99 -18.56
C LYS A 89 5.55 -0.65 -20.03
N GLN A 90 5.01 -1.57 -20.83
CA GLN A 90 4.66 -1.31 -22.24
C GLN A 90 3.56 -0.25 -22.37
N LEU A 91 2.60 -0.23 -21.44
CA LEU A 91 1.51 0.74 -21.38
C LEU A 91 1.96 2.11 -20.82
N GLY A 92 3.19 2.24 -20.33
CA GLY A 92 3.68 3.48 -19.72
C GLY A 92 3.11 3.79 -18.34
N ASN A 93 2.46 2.82 -17.69
CA ASN A 93 1.86 2.99 -16.36
C ASN A 93 2.90 2.70 -15.26
N ARG A 94 3.81 3.66 -15.05
CA ARG A 94 4.94 3.49 -14.12
C ARG A 94 4.51 3.23 -12.66
N SER A 95 3.39 3.78 -12.22
CA SER A 95 2.91 3.59 -10.84
C SER A 95 2.50 2.14 -10.60
N ILE A 96 1.68 1.57 -11.49
CA ILE A 96 1.24 0.16 -11.35
C ILE A 96 2.38 -0.81 -11.68
N GLU A 97 3.28 -0.46 -12.61
CA GLU A 97 4.51 -1.22 -12.86
C GLU A 97 5.32 -1.40 -11.57
N LEU A 98 5.59 -0.30 -10.85
CA LEU A 98 6.33 -0.33 -9.59
C LEU A 98 5.59 -1.11 -8.50
N GLU A 99 4.25 -1.03 -8.46
CA GLU A 99 3.44 -1.81 -7.53
C GLU A 99 3.55 -3.32 -7.81
N CYS A 100 3.47 -3.74 -9.07
CA CYS A 100 3.65 -5.14 -9.45
C CYS A 100 5.08 -5.63 -9.14
N GLU A 101 6.09 -4.79 -9.37
CA GLU A 101 7.48 -5.10 -9.02
C GLU A 101 7.64 -5.25 -7.49
N ALA A 102 7.00 -4.37 -6.72
CA ALA A 102 6.99 -4.45 -5.25
C ALA A 102 6.36 -5.75 -4.75
N GLU A 103 5.18 -6.10 -5.27
CA GLU A 103 4.49 -7.35 -4.96
C GLU A 103 5.31 -8.60 -5.34
N MET A 104 6.00 -8.55 -6.48
CA MET A 104 6.93 -9.60 -6.90
C MET A 104 8.06 -9.78 -5.88
N PHE A 105 8.71 -8.68 -5.44
CA PHE A 105 9.77 -8.75 -4.43
C PHE A 105 9.23 -9.23 -3.08
N PHE A 106 8.08 -8.73 -2.64
CA PHE A 106 7.43 -9.15 -1.40
C PHE A 106 7.16 -10.65 -1.42
N THR A 107 6.54 -11.13 -2.49
CA THR A 107 6.19 -12.54 -2.66
C THR A 107 7.43 -13.42 -2.79
N SER A 108 8.48 -12.95 -3.46
CA SER A 108 9.76 -13.67 -3.54
C SER A 108 10.47 -13.83 -2.18
N GLY A 109 10.17 -12.95 -1.21
CA GLY A 109 10.70 -13.03 0.16
C GLY A 109 10.34 -14.35 0.86
N PHE A 110 9.20 -14.95 0.53
CA PHE A 110 8.79 -16.27 1.06
C PHE A 110 9.61 -17.43 0.49
N LEU A 111 10.30 -17.24 -0.65
CA LEU A 111 11.20 -18.25 -1.23
C LEU A 111 12.64 -18.14 -0.72
N ALA A 112 12.92 -17.16 0.15
CA ALA A 112 14.27 -16.94 0.63
C ALA A 112 14.76 -18.11 1.50
N THR A 113 15.95 -18.61 1.21
CA THR A 113 16.61 -19.67 1.99
C THR A 113 17.33 -19.15 3.23
N SER A 114 17.25 -17.84 3.50
CA SER A 114 17.86 -17.20 4.67
C SER A 114 17.09 -15.93 5.07
N ASP A 115 17.12 -15.60 6.35
CA ASP A 115 16.50 -14.38 6.90
C ASP A 115 17.03 -13.11 6.22
N ALA A 116 18.35 -13.06 5.97
CA ALA A 116 18.97 -11.93 5.29
C ALA A 116 18.46 -11.78 3.85
N GLY A 117 18.24 -12.89 3.15
CA GLY A 117 17.65 -12.89 1.81
C GLY A 117 16.21 -12.37 1.81
N GLY A 118 15.40 -12.86 2.75
CA GLY A 118 14.01 -12.43 2.92
C GLY A 118 13.91 -10.94 3.26
N GLN A 119 14.69 -10.47 4.24
CA GLN A 119 14.75 -9.05 4.62
C GLN A 119 15.16 -8.15 3.46
N LYS A 120 16.13 -8.59 2.63
CA LYS A 120 16.54 -7.82 1.44
C LYS A 120 15.39 -7.70 0.44
N ALA A 121 14.66 -8.78 0.18
CA ALA A 121 13.50 -8.77 -0.71
C ALA A 121 12.40 -7.85 -0.16
N TYR A 122 12.07 -7.94 1.12
CA TYR A 122 11.06 -7.09 1.74
C TYR A 122 11.44 -5.60 1.75
N ARG A 123 12.70 -5.25 2.03
CA ARG A 123 13.15 -3.85 1.94
C ARG A 123 13.02 -3.30 0.52
N GLN A 124 13.36 -4.11 -0.49
CA GLN A 124 13.20 -3.71 -1.89
C GLN A 124 11.71 -3.52 -2.23
N ALA A 125 10.84 -4.42 -1.77
CA ALA A 125 9.40 -4.29 -1.92
C ALA A 125 8.87 -3.01 -1.29
N ILE A 126 9.24 -2.71 -0.04
CA ILE A 126 8.82 -1.49 0.68
C ILE A 126 9.24 -0.25 -0.11
N LYS A 127 10.51 -0.17 -0.53
CA LYS A 127 10.99 0.95 -1.35
C LYS A 127 10.15 1.12 -2.62
N LEU A 128 9.86 0.04 -3.33
CA LEU A 128 9.06 0.08 -4.55
C LEU A 128 7.61 0.45 -4.27
N PHE A 129 7.03 0.00 -3.14
CA PHE A 129 5.71 0.44 -2.68
C PHE A 129 5.70 1.92 -2.34
N SER A 130 6.75 2.49 -1.73
CA SER A 130 6.88 3.93 -1.52
C SER A 130 6.93 4.70 -2.84
N GLU A 131 7.66 4.16 -3.81
CA GLU A 131 7.81 4.75 -5.13
C GLU A 131 6.48 4.66 -5.91
N SER A 132 5.79 3.51 -5.84
CA SER A 132 4.51 3.22 -6.49
C SER A 132 3.33 3.92 -5.85
N ALA A 133 3.42 4.18 -4.52
CA ALA A 133 2.35 4.70 -3.69
C ALA A 133 1.55 5.73 -4.45
N ILE A 134 0.23 5.51 -4.53
CA ILE A 134 -0.68 6.35 -5.31
C ILE A 134 -0.64 7.74 -4.71
N LYS A 135 0.21 8.57 -5.33
CA LYS A 135 0.34 9.98 -5.03
C LYS A 135 -0.80 10.67 -5.74
N LEU A 136 -1.91 10.83 -5.03
CA LEU A 136 -3.01 11.63 -5.53
C LEU A 136 -2.63 13.09 -5.35
N PHE A 137 -2.10 13.69 -6.42
CA PHE A 137 -2.04 15.14 -6.56
C PHE A 137 -3.39 15.60 -7.06
N SER A 138 -4.22 16.07 -6.15
CA SER A 138 -5.56 16.56 -6.47
C SER A 138 -5.78 17.97 -5.95
N GLU A 139 -6.90 18.58 -6.32
CA GLU A 139 -7.39 19.80 -5.69
C GLU A 139 -7.60 19.63 -4.17
N TYR A 140 -7.78 18.39 -3.69
CA TYR A 140 -7.96 18.02 -2.28
C TYR A 140 -6.65 17.84 -1.51
N GLY A 141 -5.50 18.05 -2.17
CA GLY A 141 -4.17 17.99 -1.55
C GLY A 141 -3.33 16.83 -2.08
N ARG A 142 -2.13 16.72 -1.50
CA ARG A 142 -1.15 15.67 -1.79
C ARG A 142 -1.35 14.55 -0.78
N ILE A 143 -2.02 13.50 -1.22
CA ILE A 143 -2.43 12.40 -0.36
C ILE A 143 -1.52 11.21 -0.64
N VAL A 144 -1.02 10.59 0.43
CA VAL A 144 -0.40 9.27 0.37
C VAL A 144 -1.24 8.28 1.16
N ILE A 145 -1.38 7.07 0.62
CA ILE A 145 -1.99 5.94 1.31
C ILE A 145 -0.85 4.97 1.65
N VAL A 146 -0.72 4.63 2.93
CA VAL A 146 0.29 3.71 3.45
C VAL A 146 -0.45 2.60 4.15
N ILE A 147 -0.23 1.32 3.84
CA ILE A 147 -1.14 0.26 4.30
C ILE A 147 -0.62 -0.37 5.59
N CYS A 148 -1.44 -0.35 6.63
CA CYS A 148 -1.22 -1.05 7.89
C CYS A 148 0.23 -0.86 8.41
N ARG A 149 0.97 -1.95 8.59
CA ARG A 149 2.31 -1.97 9.18
C ARG A 149 3.38 -1.23 8.38
N ASP A 150 3.15 -0.93 7.10
CA ASP A 150 4.10 -0.15 6.30
C ASP A 150 4.43 1.18 6.98
N PHE A 151 3.44 1.81 7.64
CA PHE A 151 3.64 3.08 8.31
C PHE A 151 4.54 3.01 9.55
N LEU A 152 4.72 1.82 10.12
CA LEU A 152 5.66 1.61 11.22
C LEU A 152 7.11 1.62 10.74
N ASP A 153 7.35 1.31 9.47
CA ASP A 153 8.66 1.36 8.85
C ASP A 153 9.24 2.79 8.94
N MET A 154 10.44 2.89 9.51
CA MET A 154 11.09 4.17 9.72
C MET A 154 11.65 4.73 8.43
N ASP A 155 12.17 3.87 7.54
CA ASP A 155 12.77 4.28 6.27
C ASP A 155 11.69 4.86 5.35
N LEU A 156 10.51 4.21 5.29
CA LEU A 156 9.35 4.77 4.58
C LEU A 156 8.99 6.16 5.12
N ARG A 157 8.89 6.33 6.45
CA ARG A 157 8.56 7.65 7.03
C ARG A 157 9.62 8.71 6.74
N VAL A 158 10.89 8.33 6.63
CA VAL A 158 11.98 9.21 6.19
C VAL A 158 11.81 9.60 4.71
N GLU A 159 11.45 8.66 3.85
CA GLU A 159 11.14 8.95 2.43
C GLU A 159 9.95 9.90 2.30
N LEU A 160 8.86 9.65 3.03
CA LEU A 160 7.67 10.51 3.05
C LEU A 160 7.99 11.93 3.54
N LYS A 161 8.87 12.06 4.54
CA LYS A 161 9.33 13.35 5.07
C LYS A 161 10.10 14.16 4.02
N ASN A 162 10.96 13.50 3.25
CA ASN A 162 11.85 14.17 2.29
C ASN A 162 11.22 14.31 0.89
N PHE A 163 9.93 13.97 0.77
CA PHE A 163 9.23 14.01 -0.50
C PHE A 163 9.01 15.44 -0.99
N GLU A 164 9.21 15.69 -2.28
CA GLU A 164 8.98 16.98 -2.93
C GLU A 164 8.04 16.80 -4.14
N PRO A 165 6.90 17.52 -4.20
CA PRO A 165 6.39 18.48 -3.22
C PRO A 165 5.87 17.83 -1.93
N PRO A 166 6.11 18.39 -0.72
CA PRO A 166 5.86 17.69 0.54
C PRO A 166 4.39 17.31 0.77
N ILE A 167 4.17 16.12 1.31
CA ILE A 167 2.86 15.46 1.47
C ILE A 167 1.96 16.27 2.40
N ASP A 168 0.67 16.41 2.08
CA ASP A 168 -0.29 17.13 2.92
C ASP A 168 -1.03 16.18 3.87
N ILE A 169 -1.40 14.99 3.39
CA ILE A 169 -2.28 14.04 4.07
C ILE A 169 -1.72 12.62 3.93
N ILE A 170 -1.71 11.89 5.04
CA ILE A 170 -1.37 10.47 5.12
C ILE A 170 -2.61 9.71 5.58
N LEU A 171 -3.03 8.71 4.80
CA LEU A 171 -4.08 7.78 5.16
C LEU A 171 -3.44 6.41 5.44
N ASN A 172 -3.68 5.86 6.63
CA ASN A 172 -3.20 4.55 7.04
C ASN A 172 -4.37 3.62 7.38
N PRO A 173 -4.99 2.97 6.38
CA PRO A 173 -5.93 1.90 6.63
C PRO A 173 -5.21 0.67 7.19
N ALA A 174 -5.77 0.04 8.22
CA ALA A 174 -5.14 -1.07 8.91
C ALA A 174 -6.15 -2.14 9.37
N PHE A 175 -5.61 -3.35 9.55
CA PHE A 175 -6.25 -4.45 10.24
C PHE A 175 -5.24 -4.98 11.25
N THR A 176 -5.31 -4.50 12.49
CA THR A 176 -4.29 -4.84 13.50
C THR A 176 -4.83 -4.80 14.92
N PRO A 177 -4.50 -5.81 15.76
CA PRO A 177 -4.74 -5.74 17.20
C PRO A 177 -3.69 -4.91 17.95
N VAL A 178 -2.54 -4.60 17.31
CA VAL A 178 -1.43 -3.85 17.92
C VAL A 178 -1.61 -2.36 17.61
N THR A 179 -2.37 -1.64 18.42
CA THR A 179 -2.74 -0.24 18.15
C THR A 179 -1.79 0.79 18.78
N ALA A 180 -1.07 0.42 19.84
CA ALA A 180 -0.16 1.32 20.56
C ALA A 180 1.00 1.81 19.68
N ASP A 181 1.62 0.91 18.91
CA ASP A 181 2.74 1.25 18.02
C ASP A 181 2.29 2.21 16.91
N PHE A 182 1.08 2.00 16.39
CA PHE A 182 0.49 2.88 15.39
C PHE A 182 0.22 4.26 15.96
N LYS A 183 -0.37 4.32 17.17
CA LYS A 183 -0.59 5.58 17.87
C LYS A 183 0.70 6.37 18.06
N ALA A 184 1.77 5.72 18.55
CA ALA A 184 3.07 6.36 18.72
C ALA A 184 3.68 6.79 17.37
N ALA A 185 3.64 5.92 16.35
CA ALA A 185 4.20 6.21 15.04
C ALA A 185 3.51 7.39 14.34
N HIS A 186 2.17 7.46 14.39
CA HIS A 186 1.39 8.56 13.80
C HIS A 186 1.56 9.85 14.58
N PHE A 187 1.68 9.75 15.91
CA PHE A 187 2.02 10.89 16.73
C PHE A 187 3.36 11.46 16.25
N ASP A 188 4.44 10.69 16.27
CA ASP A 188 5.76 11.21 15.89
C ASP A 188 5.82 11.72 14.44
N ALA A 189 5.19 10.99 13.51
CA ALA A 189 5.18 11.31 12.09
C ALA A 189 4.51 12.67 11.78
N ARG A 190 3.45 13.04 12.51
CA ARG A 190 2.65 14.24 12.18
C ARG A 190 3.48 15.51 12.11
N ARG A 191 4.53 15.67 12.94
CA ARG A 191 5.41 16.85 12.94
C ARG A 191 6.73 16.64 12.22
N SER A 192 7.22 15.41 12.17
CA SER A 192 8.45 15.12 11.42
C SER A 192 8.23 15.23 9.91
N ILE A 193 7.07 14.79 9.42
CA ILE A 193 6.60 14.95 8.03
C ILE A 193 5.81 16.26 7.86
N TYR A 194 5.25 16.79 8.95
CA TYR A 194 4.36 17.97 8.94
C TYR A 194 3.13 17.76 8.05
N ALA A 195 2.40 16.67 8.26
CA ALA A 195 1.20 16.30 7.50
C ALA A 195 0.07 15.89 8.46
N TYR A 196 -1.19 15.96 7.98
CA TYR A 196 -2.28 15.31 8.69
C TYR A 196 -2.16 13.80 8.54
N SER A 197 -2.29 13.06 9.64
CA SER A 197 -2.07 11.63 9.68
C SER A 197 -3.33 10.94 10.22
N PHE A 198 -3.97 10.15 9.37
CA PHE A 198 -5.21 9.44 9.65
C PHE A 198 -4.91 7.96 9.77
N PHE A 199 -5.19 7.36 10.92
CA PHE A 199 -5.14 5.93 11.14
C PHE A 199 -6.56 5.39 11.18
N ALA A 200 -6.91 4.48 10.28
CA ALA A 200 -8.23 3.87 10.20
C ALA A 200 -8.11 2.36 10.36
N ASN A 201 -8.51 1.84 11.51
CA ASN A 201 -8.49 0.42 11.82
C ASN A 201 -9.90 -0.17 11.77
N ILE A 202 -10.00 -1.50 11.64
CA ILE A 202 -11.28 -2.20 11.72
C ILE A 202 -11.91 -2.01 13.11
N GLY A 203 -13.23 -1.83 13.16
CA GLY A 203 -13.97 -1.59 14.40
C GLY A 203 -13.76 -2.67 15.48
N GLU A 204 -13.39 -3.89 15.10
CA GLU A 204 -13.05 -4.95 16.06
C GLU A 204 -11.90 -4.55 17.01
N PHE A 205 -10.87 -3.90 16.48
CA PHE A 205 -9.69 -3.45 17.23
C PHE A 205 -9.71 -1.94 17.48
N GLY A 206 -10.39 -1.16 16.63
CA GLY A 206 -10.58 0.27 16.73
C GLY A 206 -9.28 1.04 16.95
N GLU A 207 -9.35 2.06 17.82
CA GLU A 207 -8.29 3.05 18.04
C GLU A 207 -7.93 3.85 16.78
N SER A 208 -8.86 3.91 15.81
CA SER A 208 -8.75 4.79 14.65
C SER A 208 -8.62 6.23 15.14
N LEU A 209 -7.67 6.98 14.59
CA LEU A 209 -7.35 8.30 15.09
C LEU A 209 -6.92 9.30 14.01
N ILE A 210 -7.03 10.57 14.35
CA ILE A 210 -6.50 11.68 13.55
C ILE A 210 -5.45 12.40 14.38
N TYR A 211 -4.23 12.47 13.85
CA TYR A 211 -3.19 13.36 14.35
C TYR A 211 -2.96 14.51 13.39
N THR A 212 -2.88 15.70 13.98
CA THR A 212 -2.70 16.94 13.22
C THR A 212 -1.34 17.57 13.54
N PRO A 213 -0.69 18.23 12.57
CA PRO A 213 0.65 18.79 12.76
C PRO A 213 0.65 20.03 13.67
N GLU A 214 -0.51 20.69 13.85
CA GLU A 214 -0.62 21.91 14.66
C GLU A 214 -0.29 21.66 16.15
N LYS A 215 -0.09 22.75 16.91
CA LYS A 215 0.15 22.66 18.35
C LYS A 215 -1.08 22.25 19.15
N ASP A 216 -2.26 22.50 18.61
CA ASP A 216 -3.53 22.20 19.27
C ASP A 216 -3.79 20.69 19.25
N ARG A 217 -3.72 20.09 20.44
CA ARG A 217 -3.79 18.65 20.69
C ARG A 217 -5.21 18.11 20.59
N THR A 218 -5.82 18.21 19.40
CA THR A 218 -7.14 17.61 19.20
C THR A 218 -6.97 16.14 18.85
N GLU A 219 -6.91 15.28 19.86
CA GLU A 219 -6.98 13.83 19.68
C GLU A 219 -8.44 13.45 19.40
N ARG A 220 -8.68 12.82 18.26
CA ARG A 220 -9.98 12.24 17.87
C ARG A 220 -9.77 10.76 17.73
N ILE A 221 -10.40 9.95 18.57
CA ILE A 221 -10.26 8.49 18.59
C ILE A 221 -11.64 7.84 18.48
N ILE A 222 -11.73 6.79 17.65
CA ILE A 222 -12.82 5.81 17.70
C ILE A 222 -12.32 4.62 18.53
N PRO A 223 -12.94 4.30 19.67
CA PRO A 223 -12.49 3.21 20.53
C PRO A 223 -12.71 1.84 19.86
N ALA A 224 -12.02 0.82 20.37
CA ALA A 224 -12.28 -0.57 20.02
C ALA A 224 -13.76 -0.96 20.18
N LYS A 225 -14.20 -1.91 19.34
CA LYS A 225 -15.58 -2.44 19.29
C LYS A 225 -16.65 -1.41 18.93
N LYS A 226 -16.27 -0.27 18.33
CA LYS A 226 -17.20 0.76 17.86
C LYS A 226 -17.00 1.02 16.37
N GLU A 227 -18.11 0.98 15.63
CA GLU A 227 -18.19 1.51 14.27
C GLU A 227 -18.61 2.97 14.34
N ASP A 228 -17.80 3.86 13.77
CA ASP A 228 -18.03 5.30 13.82
C ASP A 228 -17.26 6.02 12.70
N ILE A 229 -17.49 7.32 12.55
CA ILE A 229 -16.82 8.18 11.58
C ILE A 229 -16.11 9.32 12.32
N ILE A 230 -14.81 9.46 12.06
CA ILE A 230 -14.03 10.63 12.45
C ILE A 230 -13.64 11.43 11.21
N TYR A 231 -13.77 12.75 11.30
CA TYR A 231 -13.45 13.66 10.22
C TYR A 231 -12.66 14.86 10.73
N LYS A 232 -11.99 15.58 9.82
CA LYS A 232 -11.27 16.83 10.11
C LYS A 232 -11.30 17.73 8.88
N ASP A 233 -11.79 18.95 9.05
CA ASP A 233 -11.68 19.98 8.02
C ASP A 233 -10.23 20.45 7.91
N ILE A 234 -9.68 20.34 6.71
CA ILE A 234 -8.28 20.66 6.41
C ILE A 234 -8.22 21.93 5.57
N ASN A 235 -7.51 22.94 6.07
CA ASN A 235 -7.14 24.10 5.28
C ASN A 235 -5.72 23.92 4.73
N LEU A 236 -5.61 23.47 3.48
CA LEU A 236 -4.33 23.18 2.83
C LEU A 236 -3.41 24.40 2.73
N PHE A 237 -3.97 25.60 2.50
CA PHE A 237 -3.17 26.82 2.43
C PHE A 237 -2.51 27.11 3.78
N LYS A 238 -3.29 27.05 4.86
CA LYS A 238 -2.79 27.25 6.22
C LYS A 238 -1.75 26.18 6.58
N LEU A 239 -2.03 24.90 6.31
CA LEU A 239 -1.10 23.79 6.54
C LEU A 239 0.27 24.08 5.89
N ARG A 240 0.28 24.39 4.59
CA ARG A 240 1.51 24.62 3.83
C ARG A 240 2.23 25.89 4.29
N SER A 241 1.49 26.94 4.68
CA SER A 241 2.08 28.16 5.24
C SER A 241 2.75 27.90 6.58
N GLU A 242 2.10 27.16 7.49
CA GLU A 242 2.66 26.84 8.80
C GLU A 242 3.83 25.85 8.69
N ARG A 243 3.79 24.91 7.73
CA ARG A 243 4.93 24.04 7.40
C ARG A 243 6.19 24.85 7.06
N LYS A 244 6.05 25.84 6.18
CA LYS A 244 7.16 26.71 5.81
C LYS A 244 7.73 27.49 6.99
N LYS A 245 6.91 27.85 7.98
CA LYS A 245 7.39 28.49 9.23
C LYS A 245 8.14 27.48 10.09
N TRP A 246 7.57 26.30 10.28
CA TRP A 246 8.18 25.20 11.04
C TRP A 246 9.55 24.80 10.49
N GLU A 247 9.68 24.64 9.18
CA GLU A 247 10.95 24.30 8.52
C GLU A 247 12.03 25.38 8.75
N LYS A 248 11.65 26.67 8.71
CA LYS A 248 12.55 27.78 9.02
C LYS A 248 13.00 27.77 10.48
N GLU A 249 12.09 27.46 11.41
CA GLU A 249 12.42 27.34 12.85
C GLU A 249 13.39 26.19 13.10
N GLN A 250 13.11 25.01 12.56
CA GLN A 250 13.98 23.82 12.66
C GLN A 250 15.37 24.05 12.05
N THR A 251 15.45 24.81 10.96
CA THR A 251 16.74 25.18 10.35
C THR A 251 17.56 26.08 11.26
N LYS A 252 16.92 27.03 11.97
CA LYS A 252 17.59 27.90 12.95
C LYS A 252 18.08 27.14 14.18
N GLU A 253 17.30 26.19 14.69
CA GLU A 253 17.68 25.33 15.82
C GLU A 253 18.88 24.43 15.49
N ARG A 254 18.94 23.86 14.27
CA ARG A 254 20.08 23.05 13.81
C ARG A 254 21.39 23.83 13.74
N LEU A 255 21.35 25.11 13.41
CA LEU A 255 22.53 25.98 13.39
C LEU A 255 23.08 26.29 14.79
N PHE A 256 22.30 26.03 15.84
CA PHE A 256 22.66 26.32 17.24
C PHE A 256 23.28 25.13 17.99
N ILE A 257 23.32 23.92 17.39
CA ILE A 257 24.08 22.80 17.95
C ILE A 257 25.56 23.00 17.61
N GLN A 258 26.20 23.97 18.26
CA GLN A 258 27.64 23.95 18.41
C GLN A 258 27.99 22.75 19.29
N SER A 259 28.69 21.78 18.71
CA SER A 259 29.35 20.68 19.41
C SER A 259 30.23 21.26 20.54
N THR A 260 29.72 21.31 21.76
CA THR A 260 30.57 21.36 22.94
C THR A 260 31.23 20.00 23.06
N ARG A 261 32.48 19.94 22.59
CA ARG A 261 33.44 18.89 22.94
C ARG A 261 33.61 18.82 24.46
#